data_AF-A0A7W5HQ44-F1
#
_entry.id   AF-A0A7W5HQ44-F1
#
_cell.length_a   1.000
_cell.length_b   1.000
_cell.length_c   1.000
_cell.angle_alpha   90.00
_cell.angle_beta   90.00
_cell.angle_gamma   90.00
#
_symmetry.space_group_name_H-M   'P 1'
#
loop_
_entity.id
_entity.type
_entity.pdbx_description
1 polymer ?
#
loop_
_entity_poly.entity_id
_entity_poly.type
_entity_poly.pdbx_seq_one_letter_code
_entity_poly.pdbx_strand_id
1 'polypeptide(L)' 'MTQVQIMSVIGSAVPATLRARGLLACWYLMQDGEAISGPLTSLPAAQALSQRIGSGQLSA' A
#
# COMPACT_ATOMS: atom_id res chain seq x y z
N MET A 1 -8.47 2.71 -17.69
CA MET A 1 -8.73 1.92 -16.47
C MET A 1 -7.45 1.95 -15.65
N THR A 2 -7.41 2.75 -14.60
CA THR A 2 -6.23 2.93 -13.75
C THR A 2 -6.06 1.69 -12.87
N GLN A 3 -5.10 0.83 -13.20
CA GLN A 3 -4.87 -0.41 -12.45
C GLN A 3 -4.07 -0.10 -11.18
N VAL A 4 -4.68 -0.31 -10.03
CA VAL A 4 -3.99 -0.22 -8.74
C VAL A 4 -3.29 -1.54 -8.46
N GLN A 5 -2.00 -1.50 -8.18
CA GLN A 5 -1.16 -2.63 -7.82
C GLN A 5 -0.75 -2.54 -6.35
N ILE A 6 -0.70 -3.68 -5.65
CA ILE A 6 -0.21 -3.74 -4.27
C ILE A 6 1.25 -4.18 -4.31
N MET A 7 2.17 -3.30 -3.91
CA MET A 7 3.58 -3.61 -3.77
C MET A 7 3.90 -4.01 -2.34
N SER A 8 4.47 -5.20 -2.16
CA SER A 8 4.95 -5.69 -0.87
C SER A 8 6.41 -5.30 -0.68
N VAL A 9 6.70 -4.59 0.41
CA VAL A 9 8.04 -4.14 0.78
C VAL A 9 8.43 -4.84 2.07
N ILE A 10 9.52 -5.60 2.06
CA ILE A 10 9.90 -6.50 3.15
C ILE A 10 11.37 -6.28 3.52
N GLY A 11 11.70 -6.38 4.81
CA GLY A 11 13.09 -6.35 5.27
C GLY A 11 13.68 -4.94 5.32
N SER A 12 14.82 -4.72 4.64
CA SER A 12 15.55 -3.43 4.68
C SER A 12 14.85 -2.30 3.93
N ALA A 13 13.98 -2.63 2.99
CA ALA A 13 13.21 -1.63 2.24
C ALA A 13 12.02 -1.07 3.06
N VAL A 14 11.71 -1.66 4.23
CA VAL A 14 10.69 -1.16 5.14
C VAL A 14 11.20 0.10 5.85
N PRO A 15 10.39 1.18 5.96
CA PRO A 15 10.78 2.40 6.66
C PRO A 15 11.27 2.14 8.09
N ALA A 16 12.32 2.85 8.49
CA ALA A 16 12.94 2.71 9.82
C ALA A 16 11.93 2.86 10.96
N THR A 17 10.95 3.77 10.82
CA THR A 17 9.87 3.99 11.80
C THR A 17 8.99 2.75 12.00
N LEU A 18 8.70 1.99 10.94
CA LEU A 18 7.89 0.76 11.04
C LEU A 18 8.74 -0.41 11.54
N ARG A 19 10.01 -0.49 11.13
CA ARG A 19 10.95 -1.47 11.67
C ARG A 19 11.17 -1.31 13.17
N ALA A 20 11.28 -0.07 13.66
CA ALA A 20 11.39 0.23 15.09
C ALA A 20 10.15 -0.24 15.87
N ARG A 21 9.00 -0.36 15.21
CA ARG A 21 7.77 -0.94 15.77
C ARG A 21 7.70 -2.48 15.65
N GLY A 22 8.75 -3.13 15.16
CA GLY A 22 8.81 -4.58 14.98
C GLY A 22 8.14 -5.09 13.70
N LEU A 23 7.75 -4.20 12.78
CA LEU A 23 7.12 -4.61 11.51
C LEU A 23 8.19 -5.03 10.51
N LEU A 24 8.04 -6.24 9.97
CA LEU A 24 8.96 -6.84 9.00
C LEU A 24 8.54 -6.61 7.55
N ALA A 25 7.29 -6.18 7.33
CA ALA A 25 6.71 -5.94 6.02
C ALA A 25 5.77 -4.73 6.05
N CYS A 26 5.73 -3.99 4.94
CA CYS A 26 4.73 -2.99 4.66
C CYS A 26 4.25 -3.09 3.21
N TRP A 27 3.08 -2.53 2.93
CA TRP A 27 2.46 -2.54 1.62
C TRP A 27 2.20 -1.12 1.13
N TYR A 28 2.43 -0.92 -0.16
CA TYR A 28 2.13 0.32 -0.86
C TYR A 28 1.16 0.04 -1.98
N LEU A 29 0.30 1.01 -2.26
CA LEU A 29 -0.51 1.01 -3.47
C LEU A 29 0.20 1.84 -4.53
N MET A 30 0.43 1.21 -5.66
CA MET A 30 0.98 1.84 -6.85
C MET A 30 -0.12 1.99 -7.88
N GLN A 31 -0.20 3.15 -8.54
CA GLN A 31 -1.06 3.39 -9.68
C GLN A 31 -0.23 4.09 -10.75
N ASP A 32 -0.21 3.54 -11.95
CA ASP A 32 0.56 4.06 -13.09
C ASP A 32 2.05 4.33 -12.79
N GLY A 33 2.64 3.56 -11.88
CA GLY A 33 4.04 3.69 -11.47
C GLY A 33 4.29 4.66 -10.32
N GLU A 34 3.26 5.35 -9.81
CA GLU A 34 3.35 6.25 -8.66
C GLU A 34 2.75 5.63 -7.40
N ALA A 35 3.40 5.85 -6.25
CA ALA A 35 2.89 5.41 -4.96
C ALA A 35 1.75 6.31 -4.49
N ILE A 36 0.52 5.86 -4.69
CA ILE A 36 -0.68 6.61 -4.30
C ILE A 36 -1.07 6.40 -2.83
N SER A 37 -0.55 5.36 -2.17
CA SER A 37 -0.78 5.13 -0.74
C SER A 37 0.28 4.24 -0.09
N GLY A 38 0.42 4.38 1.23
CA GLY A 38 1.27 3.58 2.10
C GLY A 38 2.06 4.46 3.08
N PRO A 39 2.84 3.87 3.99
CA PRO A 39 3.02 2.44 4.21
C PRO A 39 1.88 1.82 5.03
N LEU A 40 1.25 0.79 4.49
CA LEU A 40 0.26 -0.02 5.19
C LEU A 40 0.97 -1.15 5.94
N THR A 41 0.56 -1.40 7.18
CA THR A 41 1.19 -2.41 8.05
C THR A 41 0.54 -3.78 7.93
N SER A 42 -0.45 -3.96 7.04
CA SER A 42 -1.18 -5.21 6.87
C SER A 42 -1.69 -5.37 5.44
N LEU A 43 -1.51 -6.57 4.86
CA LEU A 43 -2.00 -6.90 3.52
C LEU A 43 -3.53 -6.72 3.35
N PRO A 44 -4.39 -7.14 4.31
CA PRO A 44 -5.83 -6.93 4.19
C PRO A 44 -6.21 -5.44 4.10
N ALA A 45 -5.46 -4.56 4.78
CA ALA A 45 -5.68 -3.11 4.69
C ALA A 45 -5.34 -2.58 3.29
N ALA A 46 -4.28 -3.11 2.66
CA ALA A 46 -3.92 -2.79 1.28
C ALA A 46 -4.95 -3.31 0.28
N GLN A 47 -5.47 -4.52 0.47
CA GLN A 47 -6.54 -5.07 -0.37
C GLN A 47 -7.83 -4.27 -0.26
N ALA A 48 -8.25 -3.92 0.97
CA ALA A 48 -9.44 -3.11 1.18
C ALA A 48 -9.30 -1.71 0.53
N LEU A 49 -8.11 -1.12 0.62
CA LEU A 49 -7.85 0.17 0.00
C LEU A 49 -7.76 0.07 -1.54
N SER A 50 -7.10 -0.95 -2.09
CA SER A 50 -7.05 -1.16 -3.54
C SER A 50 -8.43 -1.40 -4.14
N GLN A 51 -9.30 -2.13 -3.42
CA GLN A 51 -10.70 -2.32 -3.80
C GLN A 51 -11.47 -0.99 -3.80
N ARG A 52 -11.35 -0.17 -2.74
CA ARG A 52 -12.01 1.14 -2.69
C ARG A 52 -11.61 2.07 -3.83
N ILE A 53 -10.32 2.08 -4.19
CA ILE A 53 -9.80 2.91 -5.29
C ILE A 53 -10.20 2.33 -6.66
N GLY A 54 -10.10 1.01 -6.84
CA GLY A 54 -10.47 0.34 -8.09
C GLY A 54 -11.98 0.32 -8.36
N SER A 55 -12.81 0.34 -7.31
CA SER A 55 -14.28 0.36 -7.40
C SER A 55 -14.88 1.76 -7.54
N GLY A 56 -14.07 2.82 -7.62
CA GLY A 56 -14.55 4.16 -7.99
C GLY A 56 -15.09 5.04 -6.86
N GLN A 57 -14.56 4.95 -5.63
CA GLN A 57 -14.83 5.97 -4.60
C GLN A 57 -13.71 7.02 -4.49
N LEU A 58 -13.58 7.82 -5.56
CA LEU A 58 -13.17 9.21 -5.47
C LEU A 58 -14.33 10.03 -6.08
N SER A 59 -15.50 9.95 -5.47
CA SER A 59 -16.48 11.02 -5.59
C SER A 59 -15.92 12.20 -4.79
N ALA A 60 -15.65 13.27 -5.52
CA ALA A 60 -15.09 14.57 -5.11
C ALA A 60 -15.49 15.06 -3.70
#